data_AF-A0A178KGN5-F1
#
_entry.id   AF-A0A178KGN5-F1
#
_cell.length_a   1.000
_cell.length_b   1.000
_cell.length_c   1.000
_cell.angle_alpha   90.00
_cell.angle_beta   90.00
_cell.angle_gamma   90.00
#
_symmetry.space_group_name_H-M   'P 1'
#
loop_
_entity.id
_entity.type
_entity.pdbx_description
1 polymer ?
#
loop_
_entity_poly.entity_id
_entity_poly.type
_entity_poly.pdbx_seq_one_letter_code
_entity_poly.pdbx_strand_id
1 'polypeptide(L)'
;MDRVSFESLFRQSVPVNSVFSNPGGGTSTVCKIGDDRVVYKRGSSRMTLLLDDLYLVYKELEVNTKVSSSDLKQLKPSVFDSTKNGHSCNCTFVFTVLNQMGISNDIGGKGVRGNPFYTTFA
;
A
#
# COMPACT_ATOMS: atom_id res chain seq x y z
N MET A 1 4.21 13.43 9.44
CA MET A 1 4.75 12.59 10.53
C MET A 1 6.12 12.06 10.13
N ASP A 2 7.01 11.85 11.10
CA ASP A 2 8.32 11.23 10.83
C ASP A 2 8.23 9.70 10.65
N ARG A 3 9.35 9.10 10.23
CA ARG A 3 9.43 7.66 9.90
C ARG A 3 9.15 6.75 11.09
N VAL A 4 9.56 7.14 12.29
CA VAL A 4 9.41 6.32 13.51
C VAL A 4 7.96 6.32 13.97
N SER A 5 7.34 7.51 13.97
CA SER A 5 5.92 7.69 14.29
C SER A 5 5.03 6.92 13.30
N PHE A 6 5.38 6.97 12.01
CA PHE A 6 4.70 6.20 10.97
C PHE A 6 4.75 4.70 11.21
N GLU A 7 5.92 4.17 11.58
CA GLU A 7 6.05 2.74 11.86
C GLU A 7 5.24 2.31 13.07
N SER A 8 5.29 3.12 14.13
CA SER A 8 4.54 2.86 15.35
C SER A 8 3.05 2.79 15.05
N LEU A 9 2.53 3.75 14.28
CA LEU A 9 1.14 3.75 13.82
C LEU A 9 0.83 2.52 12.96
N PHE A 10 1.69 2.18 12.00
CA PHE A 10 1.49 1.00 11.16
C PHE A 10 1.37 -0.27 12.01
N ARG A 11 2.28 -0.48 12.96
CA ARG A 11 2.30 -1.67 13.82
C ARG A 11 1.08 -1.75 14.75
N GLN A 12 0.55 -0.60 15.18
CA GLN A 12 -0.67 -0.54 15.99
C GLN A 12 -1.93 -0.82 15.16
N SER A 13 -2.02 -0.23 13.97
CA SER A 13 -3.22 -0.31 13.12
C SER A 13 -3.31 -1.58 12.28
N VAL A 14 -2.18 -2.24 12.03
CA VAL A 14 -2.09 -3.41 11.15
C VAL A 14 -1.46 -4.59 11.88
N PRO A 15 -2.22 -5.32 12.71
CA PRO A 15 -1.71 -6.55 13.34
C PRO A 15 -1.50 -7.68 12.32
N VAL A 16 -0.74 -8.70 12.72
CA VAL A 16 -0.67 -9.96 11.97
C VAL A 16 -2.07 -10.60 11.93
N ASN A 17 -2.39 -11.23 10.80
CA ASN A 17 -3.71 -11.76 10.43
C ASN A 17 -4.76 -10.73 10.02
N SER A 18 -4.43 -9.42 9.97
CA SER A 18 -5.32 -8.43 9.35
C SER A 18 -5.66 -8.80 7.91
N VAL A 19 -6.95 -8.70 7.58
CA VAL A 19 -7.49 -9.00 6.25
C VAL A 19 -8.02 -7.73 5.62
N PHE A 20 -7.53 -7.42 4.42
CA PHE A 20 -7.93 -6.28 3.63
C PHE A 20 -8.69 -6.72 2.39
N SER A 21 -9.85 -6.13 2.13
CA SER A 21 -10.57 -6.28 0.87
C SER A 21 -9.88 -5.46 -0.22
N ASN A 22 -9.50 -6.10 -1.33
CA ASN A 22 -8.89 -5.37 -2.43
C ASN A 22 -9.99 -4.71 -3.31
N PRO A 23 -9.82 -3.46 -3.77
CA PRO A 23 -10.82 -2.77 -4.62
C PRO A 23 -11.16 -3.51 -5.92
N GLY A 24 -10.20 -4.26 -6.48
CA GLY A 24 -10.41 -5.10 -7.67
C GLY A 24 -10.97 -6.49 -7.38
N GLY A 25 -11.35 -6.78 -6.13
CA GLY A 25 -11.83 -8.09 -5.67
C GLY A 25 -10.75 -8.94 -4.98
N GLY A 26 -11.23 -9.92 -4.19
CA GLY A 26 -10.39 -10.77 -3.36
C GLY A 26 -9.82 -10.05 -2.12
N THR A 27 -8.88 -10.72 -1.44
CA THR A 27 -8.34 -10.22 -0.17
C THR A 27 -6.81 -10.27 -0.11
N SER A 28 -6.26 -9.44 0.76
CA SER A 28 -4.86 -9.43 1.16
C SER A 28 -4.78 -9.68 2.67
N THR A 29 -4.06 -10.71 3.11
CA THR A 29 -3.93 -11.07 4.53
C THR A 29 -2.50 -10.88 5.01
N VAL A 30 -2.31 -10.11 6.07
CA VAL A 30 -0.99 -9.92 6.69
C VAL A 30 -0.55 -11.21 7.37
N CYS A 31 0.58 -11.76 6.96
CA CYS A 31 1.08 -13.03 7.48
C CYS A 31 2.21 -12.84 8.50
N LYS A 32 3.06 -11.83 8.29
CA LYS A 32 4.20 -11.54 9.16
C LYS A 32 4.58 -10.07 9.04
N ILE A 33 4.97 -9.47 10.15
CA ILE A 33 5.59 -8.15 10.20
C ILE A 33 6.99 -8.37 10.77
N GLY A 34 8.02 -7.95 10.02
CA GLY A 34 9.41 -7.93 10.47
C GLY A 34 9.82 -6.54 10.94
N ASP A 35 11.12 -6.33 11.09
CA ASP A 35 11.67 -5.04 11.50
C ASP A 35 11.55 -4.01 10.36
N ASP A 36 11.82 -4.41 9.12
CA ASP A 36 11.90 -3.52 7.95
C ASP A 36 10.81 -3.77 6.89
N ARG A 37 9.95 -4.78 7.09
CA ARG A 37 9.02 -5.23 6.05
C ARG A 37 7.73 -5.84 6.59
N VAL A 38 6.71 -5.82 5.77
CA VAL A 38 5.48 -6.60 5.94
C VAL A 38 5.38 -7.66 4.85
N VAL A 39 4.98 -8.86 5.25
CA VAL A 39 4.72 -9.99 4.36
C VAL A 39 3.24 -10.30 4.42
N TYR A 40 2.60 -10.34 3.27
CA TYR A 40 1.16 -10.58 3.14
C TYR A 40 0.86 -11.58 2.03
N LYS A 41 -0.31 -12.19 2.08
CA LYS A 41 -0.80 -13.13 1.07
C LYS A 41 -1.91 -12.45 0.27
N ARG A 42 -1.83 -12.48 -1.05
CA ARG A 42 -2.89 -12.03 -1.97
C ARG A 42 -3.25 -13.21 -2.88
N GLY A 43 -4.46 -13.75 -2.72
CA GLY A 43 -4.82 -15.01 -3.36
C GLY A 43 -3.86 -16.14 -2.93
N SER A 44 -3.24 -16.85 -3.86
CA SER A 44 -2.19 -17.85 -3.57
C SER A 44 -0.78 -17.24 -3.46
N SER A 45 -0.59 -15.98 -3.85
CA SER A 45 0.72 -15.34 -3.91
C SER A 45 1.15 -14.78 -2.56
N ARG A 46 2.43 -14.99 -2.22
CA ARG A 46 3.09 -14.36 -1.06
C ARG A 46 3.84 -13.11 -1.52
N MET A 47 3.49 -11.98 -0.94
CA MET A 47 3.98 -10.64 -1.27
C MET A 47 4.81 -10.09 -0.11
N THR A 48 5.78 -9.23 -0.43
CA THR A 48 6.61 -8.53 0.56
C THR A 48 6.69 -7.06 0.19
N LEU A 49 6.47 -6.19 1.17
CA LEU A 49 6.59 -4.74 1.03
C LEU A 49 7.51 -4.20 2.13
N LEU A 50 8.48 -3.37 1.76
CA LEU A 50 9.32 -2.69 2.73
C LEU A 50 8.55 -1.57 3.44
N LEU A 51 8.78 -1.38 4.73
CA LEU A 51 8.13 -0.31 5.49
C LEU A 51 8.59 1.08 5.03
N ASP A 52 9.83 1.20 4.56
CA ASP A 52 10.34 2.44 3.96
C ASP A 52 9.64 2.78 2.65
N ASP A 53 9.29 1.77 1.85
CA ASP A 53 8.53 1.93 0.63
C ASP A 53 7.10 2.41 0.93
N LEU A 54 6.48 1.85 1.98
CA LEU A 54 5.17 2.28 2.45
C LEU A 54 5.21 3.74 2.98
N TYR A 55 6.24 4.08 3.76
CA TYR A 55 6.43 5.45 4.27
C TYR A 55 6.66 6.46 3.14
N LEU A 56 7.39 6.08 2.10
CA LEU A 56 7.63 6.92 0.94
C LEU A 56 6.30 7.26 0.23
N VAL A 57 5.39 6.30 0.08
CA VAL A 57 4.05 6.58 -0.49
C VAL A 57 3.27 7.54 0.39
N TYR A 58 3.33 7.36 1.71
CA TYR A 58 2.71 8.30 2.64
C TYR A 58 3.25 9.73 2.45
N LYS A 59 4.57 9.90 2.31
CA LYS A 59 5.19 11.21 2.07
C LYS A 59 4.71 11.85 0.78
N GLU A 60 4.59 11.07 -0.29
CA GLU A 60 4.00 11.59 -1.53
C GLU A 60 2.52 11.96 -1.38
N LEU A 61 1.76 11.19 -0.61
CA LEU A 61 0.35 11.49 -0.35
C LEU A 61 0.18 12.76 0.48
N GLU A 62 1.04 12.96 1.49
CA GLU A 62 1.08 14.16 2.32
C GLU A 62 1.41 15.42 1.48
N VAL A 63 2.30 15.30 0.49
CA VAL A 63 2.69 16.42 -0.38
C VAL A 63 1.66 16.70 -1.46
N ASN A 64 1.17 15.66 -2.15
CA ASN A 64 0.35 15.82 -3.36
C ASN A 64 -1.15 15.77 -3.08
N THR A 65 -1.58 15.48 -1.85
CA THR A 65 -2.99 15.25 -1.42
C THR A 65 -3.72 14.10 -2.12
N LYS A 66 -3.16 13.57 -3.21
CA LYS A 66 -3.66 12.44 -3.99
C LYS A 66 -2.49 11.69 -4.61
N VAL A 67 -2.53 10.37 -4.54
CA VAL A 67 -1.54 9.48 -5.19
C VAL A 67 -2.28 8.36 -5.92
N SER A 68 -1.95 8.16 -7.20
CA SER A 68 -2.46 7.08 -8.02
C SER A 68 -1.46 5.93 -8.16
N SER A 69 -1.95 4.76 -8.55
CA SER A 69 -1.10 3.62 -8.88
C SER A 69 -0.16 3.91 -10.05
N SER A 70 -0.52 4.85 -10.94
CA SER A 70 0.35 5.32 -12.01
C SER A 70 1.50 6.18 -11.48
N ASP A 71 1.23 7.02 -10.48
CA ASP A 71 2.25 7.85 -9.83
C ASP A 71 3.24 6.97 -9.08
N LEU A 72 2.75 5.96 -8.34
CA LEU A 72 3.61 4.97 -7.68
C LEU A 72 4.55 4.25 -8.65
N LYS A 73 4.06 3.95 -9.86
CA LYS A 73 4.88 3.31 -10.90
C LYS A 73 6.03 4.20 -11.36
N GLN A 74 5.82 5.52 -11.41
CA GLN A 74 6.85 6.48 -11.82
C GLN A 74 7.82 6.79 -10.68
N LEU A 75 7.28 7.00 -9.48
CA LEU A 75 8.00 7.36 -8.27
C LEU A 75 9.01 6.29 -7.86
N LYS A 76 8.53 5.06 -7.68
CA LYS A 76 9.37 3.94 -7.25
C LYS A 76 8.81 2.63 -7.81
N PRO A 77 9.30 2.18 -8.98
CA PRO A 77 8.81 0.97 -9.63
C PRO A 77 8.79 -0.27 -8.74
N SER A 78 9.67 -0.38 -7.73
CA SER A 78 9.66 -1.50 -6.77
C SER A 78 8.43 -1.52 -5.86
N VAL A 79 7.84 -0.36 -5.56
CA VAL A 79 6.58 -0.24 -4.81
C VAL A 79 5.43 -0.73 -5.67
N PHE A 80 5.41 -0.28 -6.93
CA PHE A 80 4.40 -0.69 -7.89
C PHE A 80 4.56 -2.13 -8.34
N ASP A 81 5.76 -2.68 -8.36
CA ASP A 81 6.03 -4.04 -8.81
C ASP A 81 7.43 -4.48 -8.37
N SER A 82 7.48 -5.21 -7.26
CA SER A 82 8.73 -5.71 -6.69
C SER A 82 9.48 -6.69 -7.59
N THR A 83 8.84 -7.21 -8.65
CA THR A 83 9.41 -8.19 -9.58
C THR A 83 9.60 -7.69 -11.01
N LYS A 84 9.16 -6.45 -11.31
CA LYS A 84 9.18 -5.82 -12.64
C LYS A 84 8.45 -6.59 -13.76
N ASN A 85 7.58 -7.54 -13.41
CA ASN A 85 6.82 -8.40 -14.33
C ASN A 85 5.29 -8.13 -14.35
N GLY A 86 4.84 -7.05 -13.74
CA GLY A 86 3.44 -6.59 -13.63
C GLY A 86 2.59 -7.30 -12.58
N HIS A 87 2.99 -8.48 -12.10
CA HIS A 87 2.16 -9.34 -11.26
C HIS A 87 2.26 -9.08 -9.74
N SER A 88 3.24 -8.28 -9.33
CA SER A 88 3.57 -8.04 -7.91
C SER A 88 3.15 -6.64 -7.43
N CYS A 89 2.03 -6.09 -7.94
CA CYS A 89 1.63 -4.73 -7.54
C CYS A 89 1.21 -4.63 -6.08
N ASN A 90 1.95 -3.85 -5.28
CA ASN A 90 1.58 -3.57 -3.89
C ASN A 90 0.59 -2.40 -3.78
N CYS A 91 0.32 -1.69 -4.88
CA CYS A 91 -0.51 -0.49 -4.95
C CYS A 91 -1.82 -0.56 -4.15
N THR A 92 -2.63 -1.59 -4.38
CA THR A 92 -3.91 -1.74 -3.66
C THR A 92 -3.70 -2.00 -2.17
N PHE A 93 -2.71 -2.81 -1.82
CA PHE A 93 -2.41 -3.12 -0.42
C PHE A 93 -1.90 -1.87 0.32
N VAL A 94 -1.04 -1.08 -0.32
CA VAL A 94 -0.58 0.21 0.20
C VAL A 94 -1.75 1.14 0.49
N PHE A 95 -2.66 1.33 -0.47
CA PHE A 95 -3.81 2.22 -0.28
C PHE A 95 -4.76 1.73 0.83
N THR A 96 -5.03 0.43 0.90
CA THR A 96 -5.85 -0.14 1.98
C THR A 96 -5.20 -0.01 3.35
N VAL A 97 -3.88 -0.16 3.44
CA VAL A 97 -3.14 0.01 4.70
C VAL A 97 -3.18 1.47 5.16
N LEU A 98 -2.94 2.42 4.26
CA LEU A 98 -3.01 3.85 4.60
C LEU A 98 -4.42 4.26 5.03
N ASN A 99 -5.45 3.70 4.40
CA ASN A 99 -6.83 3.93 4.81
C ASN A 99 -7.13 3.35 6.20
N GLN A 100 -6.67 2.13 6.48
CA GLN A 100 -6.78 1.50 7.80
C GLN A 100 -6.04 2.27 8.90
N MET A 101 -4.92 2.91 8.55
CA MET A 101 -4.18 3.78 9.47
C MET A 101 -4.85 5.14 9.70
N GLY A 102 -5.95 5.44 8.99
CA GLY A 102 -6.62 6.75 9.04
C GLY A 102 -5.83 7.86 8.34
N ILE A 103 -4.85 7.51 7.49
CA ILE A 103 -4.01 8.47 6.75
C ILE A 103 -4.68 8.86 5.42
N SER A 104 -5.52 7.99 4.87
CA SER A 104 -6.27 8.28 3.65
C SER A 104 -7.76 8.04 3.83
N ASN A 105 -8.57 8.83 3.11
CA ASN A 105 -10.03 8.81 3.24
C ASN A 105 -10.71 7.80 2.31
N ASP A 106 -10.08 7.47 1.18
CA ASP A 106 -10.74 6.76 0.09
C ASP A 106 -9.80 5.86 -0.71
N ILE A 107 -10.41 4.98 -1.51
CA ILE A 107 -9.73 4.30 -2.61
C ILE A 107 -10.64 4.38 -3.83
N GLY A 108 -10.28 5.26 -4.76
CA GLY A 108 -11.06 5.53 -5.97
C GLY A 108 -10.44 4.92 -7.22
N GLY A 109 -11.17 5.01 -8.33
CA GLY A 109 -10.74 4.53 -9.65
C GLY A 109 -11.05 3.06 -9.93
N LYS A 110 -10.72 2.59 -11.14
CA LYS A 110 -11.05 1.23 -11.61
C LYS A 110 -9.84 0.32 -11.80
N GLY A 111 -8.63 0.82 -11.59
CA GLY A 111 -7.40 0.05 -11.79
C GLY A 111 -7.11 -0.30 -13.26
N VAL A 112 -7.62 0.48 -14.21
CA VAL A 112 -7.42 0.27 -15.66
C VAL A 112 -6.70 1.45 -16.30
N ARG A 113 -6.16 1.27 -17.51
CA ARG A 113 -5.53 2.36 -18.26
C ARG A 113 -6.51 3.53 -18.43
N GLY A 114 -6.08 4.74 -18.09
CA GLY A 114 -6.92 5.95 -18.12
C GLY A 114 -7.84 6.12 -16.89
N ASN A 115 -7.94 5.11 -16.03
CA ASN A 115 -8.67 5.18 -14.76
C ASN A 115 -7.95 4.34 -13.67
N PRO A 116 -6.73 4.76 -13.28
CA PRO A 116 -5.94 4.05 -12.29
C PRO A 116 -6.59 4.11 -10.90
N PHE A 117 -6.24 3.17 -10.02
CA PHE A 117 -6.58 3.32 -8.60
C PHE A 117 -5.88 4.53 -8.01
N TYR A 118 -6.51 5.22 -7.08
CA TYR A 118 -5.92 6.32 -6.32
C TYR A 118 -6.44 6.36 -4.89
N THR A 119 -5.74 7.11 -4.04
CA THR A 119 -6.15 7.44 -2.68
C THR A 119 -5.87 8.92 -2.42
N THR A 120 -6.64 9.54 -1.53
CA THR A 120 -6.48 10.94 -1.12
C THR A 120 -6.12 11.06 0.36
N PHE A 121 -5.36 12.10 0.70
CA PHE A 121 -4.93 12.36 2.07
C PHE A 121 -6.13 12.68 2.97
N ALA A 122 -6.06 12.24 4.24
CA ALA A 122 -7.12 12.40 5.22
C ALA A 122 -7.29 13.83 5.74
#